data_AF-A0A257ATC7-F1
#
_entry.id   AF-A0A257ATC7-F1
#
_cell.length_a   1.000
_cell.length_b   1.000
_cell.length_c   1.000
_cell.angle_alpha   90.00
_cell.angle_beta   90.00
_cell.angle_gamma   90.00
#
_symmetry.space_group_name_H-M   'P 1'
#
loop_
_entity.id
_entity.type
_entity.pdbx_description
1 polymer ?
#
loop_
_entity_poly.entity_id
_entity_poly.type
_entity_poly.pdbx_seq_one_letter_code
_entity_poly.pdbx_strand_id
1 'polypeptide(L)' 'MILANNCPPNLRREIEVACKMSGVPLLEVDIPSRELGYIAGKPFSASVISVIEPGSSNILELIAPEEEM' A
#
# COMPACT_ATOMS: atom_id res chain seq x y z
N MET A 1 3.15 2.70 0.50
CA MET A 1 1.74 2.71 0.09
C MET A 1 1.34 1.30 -0.31
N ILE A 2 0.17 0.81 0.10
CA ILE A 2 -0.31 -0.56 -0.17
C ILE A 2 -1.49 -0.47 -1.14
N LEU A 3 -1.43 -1.19 -2.26
CA LEU A 3 -2.40 -1.12 -3.36
C LEU A 3 -3.08 -2.47 -3.57
N ALA A 4 -4.41 -2.51 -3.62
CA ALA A 4 -5.16 -3.72 -3.97
C ALA A 4 -5.07 -4.04 -5.48
N ASN A 5 -5.14 -5.33 -5.83
CA ASN A 5 -5.02 -5.79 -7.23
C ASN A 5 -6.15 -5.28 -8.16
N ASN A 6 -7.30 -4.89 -7.60
CA ASN A 6 -8.43 -4.34 -8.34
C ASN A 6 -8.57 -2.81 -8.18
N CYS A 7 -7.49 -2.12 -7.80
CA CYS A 7 -7.48 -0.65 -7.72
C CYS A 7 -7.86 -0.04 -9.09
N PRO A 8 -8.84 0.89 -9.14
CA PRO A 8 -9.26 1.51 -10.39
C PRO A 8 -8.09 2.15 -11.15
N PRO A 9 -8.00 2.00 -12.49
CA PRO A 9 -6.81 2.36 -13.26
C PRO A 9 -6.46 3.85 -13.16
N ASN A 10 -7.46 4.74 -13.13
CA ASN A 10 -7.23 6.18 -12.99
C ASN A 10 -6.61 6.51 -11.62
N LEU A 11 -7.14 5.92 -10.55
CA LEU A 11 -6.62 6.11 -9.19
C LEU A 11 -5.21 5.52 -9.05
N ARG A 12 -4.99 4.31 -9.57
CA ARG A 12 -3.67 3.67 -9.58
C ARG A 12 -2.61 4.58 -10.22
N ARG A 13 -2.92 5.16 -11.39
CA ARG A 13 -2.00 6.05 -12.10
C ARG A 13 -1.66 7.30 -11.29
N GLU A 14 -2.65 7.93 -10.67
CA GLU A 14 -2.44 9.11 -9.81
C GLU A 14 -1.53 8.78 -8.63
N ILE A 15 -1.75 7.63 -7.99
CA ILE A 15 -0.97 7.16 -6.85
C ILE A 15 0.47 6.82 -7.26
N GLU A 16 0.67 6.10 -8.37
CA GLU A 16 2.00 5.77 -8.89
C GLU A 16 2.83 7.04 -9.18
N VAL A 17 2.21 8.06 -9.80
CA VAL A 17 2.87 9.35 -10.05
C VAL A 17 3.24 10.03 -8.73
N ALA A 18 2.30 10.12 -7.78
CA ALA A 18 2.55 10.76 -6.49
C ALA A 18 3.65 10.04 -5.68
N CYS A 19 3.63 8.71 -5.63
CA CYS A 19 4.65 7.90 -4.97
C CYS A 19 6.02 8.10 -5.61
N LYS A 20 6.11 8.09 -6.94
CA LYS A 20 7.37 8.32 -7.66
C LYS A 20 7.95 9.70 -7.38
N MET A 21 7.11 10.74 -7.33
CA MET A 21 7.55 12.11 -7.05
C MET A 21 8.01 12.31 -5.59
N SER A 22 7.47 11.52 -4.66
CA SER A 22 7.75 11.62 -3.22
C SER A 22 8.76 10.58 -2.71
N GLY A 23 9.21 9.65 -3.55
CA GLY A 23 10.08 8.55 -3.15
C GLY A 23 9.42 7.54 -2.22
N VAL A 24 8.08 7.49 -2.17
CA VAL A 24 7.34 6.55 -1.32
C VAL A 24 7.24 5.19 -2.02
N PRO A 25 7.65 4.08 -1.38
CA PRO A 25 7.55 2.75 -1.98
C PRO A 25 6.08 2.33 -2.14
N LEU A 26 5.79 1.64 -3.24
CA LEU A 26 4.47 1.12 -3.56
C LEU A 26 4.51 -0.41 -3.49
N LEU A 27 3.66 -0.99 -2.65
CA LEU A 27 3.47 -2.43 -2.48
C LEU A 27 2.11 -2.81 -3.08
N GLU A 28 2.10 -3.53 -4.19
CA GLU A 28 0.88 -4.12 -4.73
C GLU A 28 0.65 -5.49 -4.09
N VAL A 29 -0.57 -5.73 -3.60
CA VAL A 29 -0.95 -6.99 -2.97
C VAL A 29 -1.96 -7.73 -3.86
N ASP A 30 -1.83 -9.06 -3.96
CA ASP A 30 -2.74 -9.89 -4.75
C ASP A 30 -4.04 -10.23 -4.01
N ILE A 31 -4.69 -9.20 -3.48
CA ILE A 31 -6.01 -9.29 -2.86
C ILE A 31 -6.89 -8.12 -3.29
N PRO A 32 -8.21 -8.31 -3.40
CA PRO A 32 -9.13 -7.26 -3.81
C PRO A 32 -9.32 -6.22 -2.68
N SER A 33 -9.70 -5.00 -3.07
CA SER A 33 -9.93 -3.86 -2.17
C SER A 33 -10.90 -4.12 -1.03
N ARG A 34 -11.89 -5.00 -1.25
CA ARG A 34 -12.82 -5.43 -0.19
C ARG A 34 -12.07 -6.16 0.93
N GLU A 35 -11.21 -7.10 0.55
CA GLU A 35 -10.44 -7.92 1.49
C GLU A 35 -9.35 -7.09 2.16
N LEU A 36 -8.67 -6.21 1.42
CA LEU A 36 -7.71 -5.25 1.99
C LEU A 36 -8.36 -4.37 3.07
N GLY A 37 -9.57 -3.87 2.83
CA GLY A 37 -10.35 -3.11 3.82
C GLY A 37 -10.70 -3.94 5.07
N TYR A 38 -11.09 -5.20 4.88
CA TYR A 38 -11.44 -6.11 5.98
C TYR A 38 -10.24 -6.46 6.85
N ILE A 39 -9.07 -6.72 6.25
CA ILE A 39 -7.81 -6.94 6.98
C ILE A 39 -7.43 -5.72 7.81
N ALA A 40 -7.69 -4.51 7.29
CA ALA A 40 -7.50 -3.26 8.02
C ALA A 40 -8.59 -2.97 9.08
N GLY A 41 -9.51 -3.91 9.33
CA GLY A 41 -10.57 -3.79 10.32
C GLY A 41 -11.69 -2.82 9.93
N LYS A 42 -11.88 -2.53 8.63
CA LYS A 42 -12.92 -1.64 8.12
C LYS A 42 -14.05 -2.43 7.46
N PRO A 43 -15.33 -2.09 7.67
CA PRO A 43 -16.47 -2.79 7.06
C PRO A 43 -16.74 -2.36 5.61
N PHE A 44 -15.76 -1.75 4.93
CA PHE A 44 -15.86 -1.22 3.58
C PHE A 44 -14.55 -1.44 2.81
N SER A 45 -14.62 -1.36 1.48
CA SER A 45 -13.46 -1.54 0.62
C SER A 45 -12.43 -0.42 0.79
N ALA A 46 -11.14 -0.79 0.77
CA ALA A 46 -10.02 0.13 0.67
C ALA A 46 -9.18 -0.25 -0.55
N SER A 47 -9.15 0.60 -1.58
CA SER A 47 -8.33 0.36 -2.77
C SER A 47 -6.84 0.62 -2.52
N VAL A 48 -6.54 1.55 -1.60
CA VAL A 48 -5.20 1.99 -1.25
C VAL A 48 -5.14 2.28 0.25
N ILE A 49 -4.05 1.87 0.91
CA ILE A 49 -3.75 2.21 2.30
C ILE A 49 -2.37 2.86 2.36
N SER A 50 -2.25 4.00 3.04
CA SER A 50 -0.95 4.61 3.34
C SER A 50 -0.55 4.31 4.78
N VAL A 51 0.72 3.95 4.98
CA VAL A 51 1.32 3.79 6.30
C VAL A 51 2.02 5.11 6.62
N ILE A 52 1.45 5.87 7.55
CA ILE A 52 2.07 7.13 8.03
C ILE A 52 3.07 6.82 9.14
N GLU A 53 2.69 5.92 10.05
CA GLU A 53 3.54 5.45 11.15
C GLU A 53 3.32 3.94 11.33
N PRO A 54 4.38 3.11 11.30
CA PRO A 54 4.25 1.65 11.43
C PRO A 54 3.98 1.19 12.88
N GLY A 55 4.21 2.04 13.87
CA GLY A 55 4.12 1.67 15.28
C GLY A 55 5.06 0.50 15.61
N SER A 56 4.54 -0.53 16.27
CA SER A 56 5.27 -1.77 16.58
C SER A 56 5.16 -2.84 15.48
N SER A 57 4.66 -2.50 14.30
CA SER A 57 4.53 -3.41 13.17
C SER A 57 5.82 -3.50 12.37
N ASN A 58 6.08 -4.67 11.81
CA ASN A 58 7.16 -4.91 10.86
C ASN A 58 6.73 -4.76 9.39
N ILE A 59 5.59 -4.13 9.13
CA ILE A 59 5.00 -3.98 7.77
C ILE A 59 5.93 -3.34 6.73
N LEU A 60 6.92 -2.55 7.18
CA LEU A 60 7.89 -1.91 6.29
C LEU A 60 9.06 -2.83 5.91
N GLU A 61 9.28 -3.96 6.59
CA GLU A 61 10.37 -4.89 6.24
C GLU A 61 10.21 -5.49 4.84
N LEU A 62 8.96 -5.66 4.38
CA LEU A 62 8.65 -6.20 3.05
C LEU A 62 9.03 -5.25 1.90
N ILE A 63 9.31 -3.99 2.20
CA ILE A 63 9.59 -2.92 1.24
C ILE A 63 10.89 -2.18 1.55
N ALA A 64 11.55 -2.49 2.66
CA ALA A 64 12.87 -1.99 2.96
C ALA A 64 13.88 -2.69 2.03
N PRO A 65 14.78 -1.96 1.35
CA PRO A 65 15.95 -2.59 0.77
C PRO A 65 16.75 -3.28 1.87
N GLU A 66 17.40 -4.41 1.55
CA GLU A 66 18.39 -5.00 2.45
C GLU A 66 19.40 -3.91 2.82
N GLU A 67 19.61 -3.68 4.12
CA GLU A 67 20.71 -2.82 4.57
C GLU A 67 22.02 -3.46 4.05
N GLU A 68 22.71 -2.81 3.13
CA GLU A 68 24.11 -3.12 2.84
C GLU A 68 24.90 -2.91 4.13
N MET A 69 25.17 -4.01 4.84
CA MET A 69 26.09 -4.08 5.97
C MET A 69 27.54 -3.86 5.55
#